data_AF-A0A2G6UHX9-F1
#
_entry.id   AF-A0A2G6UHX9-F1
#
_cell.length_a   1.000
_cell.length_b   1.000
_cell.length_c   1.000
_cell.angle_alpha   90.00
_cell.angle_beta   90.00
_cell.angle_gamma   90.00
#
_symmetry.space_group_name_H-M   'P 1'
#
loop_
_entity.id
_entity.type
_entity.pdbx_description
1 polymer ?
#
loop_
_entity_poly.entity_id
_entity_poly.type
_entity_poly.pdbx_seq_one_letter_code
_entity_poly.pdbx_strand_id
1 'polypeptide(L)'
;MLQKYLNANLLNVTDDDDHKKLLKSSEELTKKLLKSKAKVALFTLIAIDPDIDPEDPTVLEVKTLIIKHWTTFSTNAKDTPLVFIRAVIFESLSNLLDKDGFTETIWYASRNIIKYRKLIGKEKEIIFEFLTNIGKSINQKGIQSWAIEPTNNSAQQLELKTVEKYLLREETLTKYLEDAAGPQGKSGAANFDSPNPYWSSQQTHWSYEFAPRASKGIKFNVDASLKAIANTVNENNEVIQKAINSNSLTGSEDEKQRILALRSQLLWWKEAGYSDSTDKAYDEINSRTMGLVLACDYAEIIPTIYPKSVDYFLTHTYKNILKNKSGEVNLKEFFDNIKNSEDQLNNVIPDTDLIDELPNLLNFVFKLLRNQIDISQVMELTGIPEDTEVKEDELVVWLFHDFLLLKVLRQN
;
A
#
# COMPACT_ATOMS: atom_id res chain seq x y z
N MET A 1 -20.93 5.66 8.90
CA MET A 1 -21.15 7.13 8.95
C MET A 1 -22.61 7.52 9.10
N LEU A 2 -23.56 7.06 8.26
CA LEU A 2 -24.99 7.36 8.34
C LEU A 2 -25.58 7.13 9.73
N GLN A 3 -25.27 5.99 10.37
CA GLN A 3 -25.74 5.73 11.73
C GLN A 3 -25.22 6.77 12.75
N LYS A 4 -23.99 7.28 12.59
CA LYS A 4 -23.46 8.34 13.46
C LYS A 4 -24.25 9.65 13.28
N TYR A 5 -24.59 9.99 12.04
CA TYR A 5 -25.41 11.16 11.73
C TYR A 5 -26.84 11.02 12.31
N LEU A 6 -27.44 9.84 12.21
CA LEU A 6 -28.74 9.54 12.83
C LEU A 6 -28.68 9.68 14.35
N ASN A 7 -27.71 9.04 15.00
CA ASN A 7 -27.53 9.11 16.46
C ASN A 7 -27.27 10.55 16.94
N ALA A 8 -26.73 11.42 16.08
CA ALA A 8 -26.52 12.83 16.37
C ALA A 8 -27.79 13.69 16.17
N ASN A 9 -28.88 13.14 15.64
CA ASN A 9 -30.08 13.84 15.17
C ASN A 9 -29.80 14.86 14.05
N LEU A 10 -28.84 14.56 13.17
CA LEU A 10 -28.52 15.40 12.01
C LEU A 10 -29.37 15.05 10.78
N LEU A 11 -29.97 13.85 10.78
CA LEU A 11 -30.85 13.39 9.70
C LEU A 11 -32.25 13.15 10.27
N ASN A 12 -33.24 13.83 9.71
CA ASN A 12 -34.64 13.66 10.07
C ASN A 12 -35.22 12.42 9.40
N VAL A 13 -34.80 11.24 9.86
CA VAL A 13 -35.29 9.94 9.40
C VAL A 13 -36.21 9.36 10.47
N THR A 14 -37.48 9.19 10.14
CA THR A 14 -38.51 8.71 11.08
C THR A 14 -38.85 7.22 10.89
N ASP A 15 -38.40 6.61 9.79
CA ASP A 15 -38.66 5.21 9.43
C ASP A 15 -37.34 4.47 9.15
N ASP A 16 -37.20 3.26 9.68
CA ASP A 16 -36.08 2.36 9.43
C ASP A 16 -35.91 2.04 7.93
N ASP A 17 -37.01 2.06 7.16
CA ASP A 17 -36.97 1.85 5.72
C ASP A 17 -36.22 2.98 4.99
N ASP A 18 -36.35 4.22 5.46
CA ASP A 18 -35.67 5.38 4.87
C ASP A 18 -34.16 5.33 5.13
N HIS A 19 -33.73 4.87 6.30
CA HIS A 19 -32.31 4.61 6.56
C HIS A 19 -31.74 3.54 5.60
N LYS A 20 -32.47 2.45 5.36
CA LYS A 20 -32.06 1.41 4.40
C LYS A 20 -31.94 1.94 2.98
N LYS A 21 -32.79 2.89 2.57
CA LYS A 21 -32.68 3.53 1.23
C LYS A 21 -31.43 4.39 1.11
N LEU A 22 -31.05 5.12 2.17
CA LEU A 22 -29.78 5.87 2.19
C LEU A 22 -28.57 4.93 2.12
N LEU A 23 -28.60 3.81 2.84
CA LEU A 23 -27.55 2.79 2.76
C LEU A 23 -27.42 2.23 1.34
N LYS A 24 -28.52 1.84 0.68
CA LYS A 24 -28.50 1.39 -0.72
C LYS A 24 -27.92 2.44 -1.67
N SER A 25 -28.24 3.71 -1.46
CA SER A 25 -27.70 4.83 -2.23
C SER A 25 -26.18 4.93 -2.05
N SER A 26 -25.70 4.80 -0.81
CA SER A 26 -24.27 4.81 -0.49
C SER A 26 -23.51 3.60 -1.08
N GLU A 27 -24.12 2.42 -1.13
CA GLU A 27 -23.53 1.22 -1.75
C GLU A 27 -23.40 1.40 -3.28
N GLU A 28 -24.41 1.96 -3.94
CA GLU A 28 -24.37 2.26 -5.36
C GLU A 28 -23.30 3.32 -5.68
N LEU A 29 -23.20 4.37 -4.85
CA LEU A 29 -22.15 5.37 -4.98
C LEU A 29 -20.75 4.76 -4.75
N THR A 30 -20.59 3.89 -3.74
CA THR A 30 -19.32 3.18 -3.47
C THR A 30 -18.85 2.40 -4.70
N LYS A 31 -19.76 1.69 -5.39
CA LYS A 31 -19.44 0.95 -6.62
C LYS A 31 -18.98 1.87 -7.77
N LYS A 32 -19.47 3.11 -7.83
CA LYS A 32 -19.00 4.11 -8.80
C LYS A 32 -17.61 4.62 -8.42
N LEU A 33 -17.41 4.96 -7.14
CA LEU A 33 -16.17 5.52 -6.62
C LEU A 33 -14.99 4.55 -6.67
N LEU A 34 -15.22 3.25 -6.52
CA LEU A 34 -14.20 2.20 -6.68
C LEU A 34 -13.47 2.24 -8.03
N LYS A 35 -14.05 2.88 -9.06
CA LYS A 35 -13.49 2.96 -10.41
C LYS A 35 -12.56 4.15 -10.62
N SER A 36 -12.50 5.10 -9.69
CA SER A 36 -11.72 6.33 -9.86
C SER A 36 -11.33 6.96 -8.53
N LYS A 37 -10.03 6.92 -8.20
CA LYS A 37 -9.48 7.64 -7.05
C LYS A 37 -9.65 9.15 -7.19
N ALA A 38 -9.60 9.69 -8.42
CA ALA A 38 -9.83 11.10 -8.68
C ALA A 38 -11.25 11.53 -8.24
N LYS A 39 -12.27 10.72 -8.57
CA LYS A 39 -13.62 10.95 -8.04
C LYS A 39 -13.67 10.84 -6.53
N VAL A 40 -12.94 9.91 -5.91
CA VAL A 40 -12.88 9.82 -4.44
C VAL A 40 -12.31 11.09 -3.81
N ALA A 41 -11.25 11.66 -4.38
CA ALA A 41 -10.71 12.94 -3.93
C ALA A 41 -11.74 14.08 -4.08
N LEU A 42 -12.41 14.19 -5.24
CA LEU A 42 -13.45 15.18 -5.49
C LEU A 42 -14.59 15.07 -4.48
N PHE A 43 -15.17 13.88 -4.35
CA PHE A 43 -16.27 13.62 -3.41
C PHE A 43 -15.87 13.87 -1.96
N THR A 44 -14.60 13.64 -1.60
CA THR A 44 -14.06 13.98 -0.28
C THR A 44 -14.08 15.49 -0.05
N LEU A 45 -13.58 16.28 -1.00
CA LEU A 45 -13.54 17.75 -0.93
C LEU A 45 -14.94 18.36 -0.85
N ILE A 46 -15.88 17.81 -1.62
CA ILE A 46 -17.30 18.19 -1.60
C ILE A 46 -17.96 17.83 -0.26
N ALA A 47 -17.70 16.63 0.28
CA ALA A 47 -18.34 16.18 1.52
C ALA A 47 -17.90 16.96 2.77
N ILE A 48 -16.68 17.49 2.79
CA ILE A 48 -16.18 18.28 3.93
C ILE A 48 -16.58 19.76 3.86
N ASP A 49 -17.20 20.19 2.76
CA ASP A 49 -17.65 21.57 2.58
C ASP A 49 -19.14 21.71 2.93
N PRO A 50 -19.49 22.39 4.05
CA PRO A 50 -20.89 22.64 4.39
C PRO A 50 -21.54 23.72 3.51
N ASP A 51 -20.75 24.56 2.84
CA ASP A 51 -21.21 25.71 2.05
C ASP A 51 -21.24 25.37 0.54
N ILE A 52 -21.06 24.11 0.15
CA ILE A 52 -21.07 23.69 -1.26
C ILE A 52 -22.40 24.02 -1.95
N ASP A 53 -22.31 24.48 -3.21
CA ASP A 53 -23.47 24.78 -4.04
C ASP A 53 -24.39 23.55 -4.19
N PRO A 54 -25.69 23.65 -3.84
CA PRO A 54 -26.67 22.58 -4.07
C PRO A 54 -26.79 22.13 -5.53
N GLU A 55 -26.40 22.98 -6.48
CA GLU A 55 -26.41 22.71 -7.93
C GLU A 55 -25.06 22.18 -8.45
N ASP A 56 -24.08 21.97 -7.58
CA ASP A 56 -22.82 21.31 -7.95
C ASP A 56 -23.09 19.94 -8.61
N PRO A 57 -22.44 19.61 -9.75
CA PRO A 57 -22.69 18.36 -10.46
C PRO A 57 -22.50 17.09 -9.60
N THR A 58 -21.58 17.12 -8.65
CA THR A 58 -21.32 16.02 -7.71
C THR A 58 -22.47 15.88 -6.71
N VAL A 59 -22.97 17.00 -6.18
CA VAL A 59 -24.12 17.04 -5.28
C VAL A 59 -25.38 16.52 -5.99
N LEU A 60 -25.61 16.97 -7.22
CA LEU A 60 -26.72 16.52 -8.06
C LEU A 60 -26.62 15.03 -8.39
N GLU A 61 -25.43 14.50 -8.69
CA GLU A 61 -25.22 13.07 -8.95
C GLU A 61 -25.69 12.23 -7.75
N VAL A 62 -25.31 12.60 -6.53
CA VAL A 62 -25.69 11.88 -5.31
C VAL A 62 -27.18 12.05 -5.01
N LYS A 63 -27.73 13.25 -5.21
CA LYS A 63 -29.16 13.52 -5.07
C LYS A 63 -29.98 12.61 -5.98
N THR A 64 -29.58 12.42 -7.24
CA THR A 64 -30.22 11.49 -8.17
C THR A 64 -30.16 10.04 -7.68
N LEU A 65 -29.02 9.61 -7.14
CA LEU A 65 -28.89 8.27 -6.54
C LEU A 65 -29.82 8.07 -5.35
N ILE A 66 -29.94 9.07 -4.48
CA ILE A 66 -30.86 9.03 -3.33
C ILE A 66 -32.30 8.94 -3.82
N ILE A 67 -32.72 9.80 -4.75
CA ILE A 67 -34.10 9.83 -5.28
C ILE A 67 -34.48 8.50 -5.95
N LYS A 68 -33.52 7.83 -6.60
CA LYS A 68 -33.73 6.50 -7.21
C LYS A 68 -34.17 5.46 -6.18
N HIS A 69 -33.63 5.49 -4.96
CA HIS A 69 -33.97 4.54 -3.90
C HIS A 69 -35.03 5.10 -2.93
N TRP A 70 -35.19 6.41 -2.84
CA TRP A 70 -36.11 7.13 -1.97
C TRP A 70 -36.86 8.23 -2.74
N THR A 71 -37.92 7.83 -3.44
CA THR A 71 -38.67 8.71 -4.35
C THR A 71 -39.31 9.92 -3.66
N THR A 72 -39.59 9.85 -2.37
CA THR A 72 -40.16 10.93 -1.55
C THR A 72 -39.09 11.81 -0.88
N PHE A 73 -37.80 11.58 -1.14
CA PHE A 73 -36.67 12.32 -0.53
C PHE A 73 -36.83 13.84 -0.61
N SER A 74 -37.15 14.38 -1.79
CA SER A 74 -37.30 15.82 -1.99
C SER A 74 -38.39 16.46 -1.12
N THR A 75 -39.41 15.68 -0.71
CA THR A 75 -40.48 16.15 0.17
C THR A 75 -40.08 16.05 1.64
N ASN A 76 -39.33 15.00 2.00
CA ASN A 76 -38.95 14.69 3.37
C ASN A 76 -37.70 15.44 3.86
N ALA A 77 -36.80 15.80 2.95
CA ALA A 77 -35.52 16.42 3.26
C ALA A 77 -35.48 17.93 3.01
N LYS A 78 -36.64 18.60 2.86
CA LYS A 78 -36.76 20.00 2.39
C LYS A 78 -35.83 21.00 3.06
N ASP A 79 -35.59 20.86 4.37
CA ASP A 79 -34.82 21.84 5.15
C ASP A 79 -33.33 21.48 5.27
N THR A 80 -32.92 20.26 4.91
CA THR A 80 -31.53 19.77 5.10
C THR A 80 -31.01 18.84 3.98
N PRO A 81 -31.36 19.05 2.69
CA PRO A 81 -31.06 18.06 1.64
C PRO A 81 -29.55 17.82 1.50
N LEU A 82 -28.73 18.85 1.75
CA LEU A 82 -27.28 18.78 1.66
C LEU A 82 -26.66 17.91 2.76
N VAL A 83 -27.20 17.94 3.99
CA VAL A 83 -26.71 17.11 5.11
C VAL A 83 -26.91 15.62 4.79
N PHE A 84 -28.06 15.26 4.22
CA PHE A 84 -28.31 13.89 3.75
C PHE A 84 -27.34 13.47 2.66
N ILE A 85 -27.13 14.34 1.66
CA ILE A 85 -26.21 14.06 0.55
C ILE A 85 -24.78 13.84 1.07
N ARG A 86 -24.27 14.76 1.90
CA ARG A 86 -22.93 14.65 2.49
C ARG A 86 -22.80 13.41 3.38
N ALA A 87 -23.82 13.06 4.16
CA ALA A 87 -23.83 11.85 4.97
C ALA A 87 -23.76 10.56 4.12
N VAL A 88 -24.45 10.53 2.98
CA VAL A 88 -24.35 9.42 2.00
C VAL A 88 -22.95 9.35 1.38
N ILE A 89 -22.35 10.50 1.03
CA ILE A 89 -20.97 10.53 0.53
C ILE A 89 -20.01 9.98 1.59
N PHE A 90 -20.09 10.46 2.84
CA PHE A 90 -19.22 9.96 3.91
C PHE A 90 -19.41 8.47 4.20
N GLU A 91 -20.62 7.93 4.06
CA GLU A 91 -20.83 6.48 4.14
C GLU A 91 -20.08 5.75 3.03
N SER A 92 -20.20 6.22 1.79
CA SER A 92 -19.47 5.65 0.67
C SER A 92 -17.95 5.73 0.87
N LEU A 93 -17.43 6.87 1.33
CA LEU A 93 -16.01 7.04 1.63
C LEU A 93 -15.55 6.10 2.76
N SER A 94 -16.37 5.92 3.79
CA SER A 94 -16.09 4.98 4.89
C SER A 94 -16.00 3.54 4.38
N ASN A 95 -16.83 3.16 3.41
CA ASN A 95 -16.83 1.82 2.81
C ASN A 95 -15.60 1.55 1.92
N LEU A 96 -14.82 2.58 1.59
CA LEU A 96 -13.61 2.47 0.77
C LEU A 96 -12.32 2.31 1.59
N LEU A 97 -12.36 2.51 2.91
CA LEU A 97 -11.13 2.57 3.73
C LEU A 97 -10.31 1.27 3.72
N ASP A 98 -10.96 0.12 3.55
CA ASP A 98 -10.26 -1.19 3.48
C ASP A 98 -9.70 -1.51 2.09
N LYS A 99 -9.70 -0.55 1.16
CA LYS A 99 -9.25 -0.71 -0.23
C LYS A 99 -7.97 0.10 -0.46
N ASP A 100 -7.05 -0.49 -1.22
CA ASP A 100 -5.72 0.08 -1.46
C ASP A 100 -5.79 1.44 -2.17
N GLY A 101 -5.03 2.41 -1.65
CA GLY A 101 -4.90 3.75 -2.20
C GLY A 101 -6.05 4.72 -1.89
N PHE A 102 -7.22 4.22 -1.47
CA PHE A 102 -8.39 5.07 -1.19
C PHE A 102 -8.28 5.79 0.15
N THR A 103 -7.73 5.12 1.17
CA THR A 103 -7.50 5.74 2.49
C THR A 103 -6.56 6.94 2.38
N GLU A 104 -5.47 6.79 1.63
CA GLU A 104 -4.49 7.84 1.34
C GLU A 104 -5.13 8.98 0.54
N THR A 105 -5.93 8.64 -0.47
CA THR A 105 -6.67 9.62 -1.29
C THR A 105 -7.58 10.50 -0.42
N ILE A 106 -8.40 9.90 0.43
CA ILE A 106 -9.33 10.61 1.33
C ILE A 106 -8.54 11.48 2.31
N TRP A 107 -7.45 10.96 2.86
CA TRP A 107 -6.62 11.68 3.80
C TRP A 107 -5.97 12.92 3.19
N TYR A 108 -5.24 12.77 2.08
CA TYR A 108 -4.53 13.89 1.48
C TYR A 108 -5.48 14.95 0.92
N ALA A 109 -6.63 14.55 0.37
CA ALA A 109 -7.65 15.49 -0.11
C ALA A 109 -8.24 16.35 1.02
N SER A 110 -8.37 15.82 2.24
CA SER A 110 -9.11 16.51 3.32
C SER A 110 -8.22 17.19 4.37
N ARG A 111 -7.05 16.62 4.69
CA ARG A 111 -6.32 16.91 5.93
C ARG A 111 -5.93 18.36 6.16
N ASN A 112 -5.63 19.11 5.10
CA ASN A 112 -5.22 20.51 5.21
C ASN A 112 -6.42 21.45 5.13
N ILE A 113 -7.31 21.22 4.17
CA ILE A 113 -8.39 22.15 3.84
C ILE A 113 -9.52 22.13 4.88
N ILE A 114 -9.67 21.02 5.61
CA ILE A 114 -10.72 20.85 6.63
C ILE A 114 -10.71 21.96 7.69
N LYS A 115 -9.54 22.54 8.02
CA LYS A 115 -9.44 23.61 9.03
C LYS A 115 -10.03 24.95 8.57
N TYR A 116 -10.21 25.12 7.26
CA TYR A 116 -10.81 26.31 6.64
C TYR A 116 -12.29 26.14 6.31
N ARG A 117 -12.84 24.92 6.49
CA ARG A 117 -14.27 24.67 6.31
C ARG A 117 -15.06 25.06 7.55
N LYS A 118 -16.22 25.68 7.35
CA LYS A 118 -17.10 26.18 8.43
C LYS A 118 -17.95 25.09 9.09
N LEU A 119 -17.35 23.92 9.37
CA LEU A 119 -18.04 22.83 10.04
C LEU A 119 -18.33 23.21 11.50
N ILE A 120 -19.58 23.00 11.93
CA ILE A 120 -20.05 23.35 13.28
C ILE A 120 -20.79 22.17 13.94
N GLY A 121 -20.92 22.24 15.27
CA GLY A 121 -21.73 21.30 16.06
C GLY A 121 -21.31 19.83 15.93
N LYS A 122 -22.29 18.93 16.04
CA LYS A 122 -22.07 17.47 16.02
C LYS A 122 -21.54 16.95 14.68
N GLU A 123 -21.87 17.62 13.58
CA GLU A 123 -21.38 17.21 12.26
C GLU A 123 -19.85 17.35 12.20
N LYS A 124 -19.31 18.48 12.70
CA LYS A 124 -17.87 18.69 12.84
C LYS A 124 -17.21 17.56 13.62
N GLU A 125 -17.78 17.20 14.77
CA GLU A 125 -17.23 16.14 15.63
C GLU A 125 -17.15 14.80 14.91
N ILE A 126 -18.23 14.39 14.22
CA ILE A 126 -18.29 13.14 13.45
C ILE A 126 -17.24 13.13 12.33
N ILE A 127 -17.12 14.21 11.57
CA ILE A 127 -16.17 14.31 10.45
C ILE A 127 -14.74 14.33 10.97
N PHE A 128 -14.46 15.08 12.04
CA PHE A 128 -13.12 15.17 12.62
C PHE A 128 -12.69 13.83 13.21
N GLU A 129 -13.59 13.10 13.86
CA GLU A 129 -13.32 11.75 14.35
C GLU A 129 -12.99 10.80 13.19
N PHE A 130 -13.77 10.82 12.11
CA PHE A 130 -13.55 10.03 10.91
C PHE A 130 -12.15 10.29 10.31
N LEU A 131 -11.82 11.55 10.04
CA LEU A 131 -10.52 11.94 9.48
C LEU A 131 -9.36 11.66 10.43
N THR A 132 -9.55 11.86 11.74
CA THR A 132 -8.53 11.55 12.76
C THR A 132 -8.20 10.07 12.78
N ASN A 133 -9.20 9.20 12.64
CA ASN A 133 -8.97 7.75 12.62
C ASN A 133 -8.20 7.32 11.36
N ILE A 134 -8.52 7.92 10.21
CA ILE A 134 -7.76 7.74 8.97
C ILE A 134 -6.31 8.18 9.16
N GLY A 135 -6.08 9.39 9.67
CA GLY A 135 -4.74 9.92 9.89
C GLY A 135 -3.93 9.10 10.89
N LYS A 136 -4.55 8.57 11.96
CA LYS A 136 -3.91 7.63 12.90
C LYS A 136 -3.49 6.33 12.22
N SER A 137 -4.38 5.75 11.41
CA SER A 137 -4.10 4.51 10.67
C SER A 137 -2.94 4.68 9.68
N ILE A 138 -2.97 5.74 8.86
CA ILE A 138 -1.87 6.05 7.93
C ILE A 138 -0.57 6.28 8.69
N ASN A 139 -0.59 7.05 9.78
CA ASN A 139 0.61 7.30 10.56
C ASN A 139 1.18 6.01 11.19
N GLN A 140 0.33 5.11 11.68
CA GLN A 140 0.76 3.80 12.21
C GLN A 140 1.40 2.94 11.10
N LYS A 141 0.76 2.85 9.93
CA LYS A 141 1.33 2.18 8.76
C LYS A 141 2.65 2.82 8.32
N GLY A 142 2.74 4.14 8.38
CA GLY A 142 3.96 4.91 8.13
C GLY A 142 5.08 4.58 9.11
N ILE A 143 4.79 4.55 10.41
CA ILE A 143 5.77 4.16 11.44
C ILE A 143 6.27 2.73 11.20
N GLN A 144 5.37 1.80 10.89
CA GLN A 144 5.72 0.40 10.63
C GLN A 144 6.56 0.24 9.37
N SER A 145 6.11 0.80 8.25
CA SER A 145 6.82 0.74 6.96
C SER A 145 8.16 1.48 6.96
N TRP A 146 8.37 2.39 7.91
CA TRP A 146 9.65 3.07 8.08
C TRP A 146 10.48 2.47 9.21
N ALA A 147 10.00 1.48 9.96
CA ALA A 147 10.74 0.90 11.06
C ALA A 147 11.97 0.12 10.55
N ILE A 148 13.10 0.31 11.22
CA ILE A 148 14.28 -0.53 11.05
C ILE A 148 14.35 -1.38 12.31
N GLU A 149 13.71 -2.55 12.29
CA GLU A 149 13.83 -3.47 13.40
C GLU A 149 15.26 -4.03 13.45
N PRO A 150 15.91 -4.05 14.63
CA PRO A 150 17.21 -4.69 14.77
C PRO A 150 17.07 -6.15 14.33
N THR A 151 17.86 -6.53 13.34
CA THR A 151 17.88 -7.90 12.83
C THR A 151 18.41 -8.78 13.97
N ASN A 152 17.52 -9.49 14.66
CA ASN A 152 17.88 -10.64 15.46
C ASN A 152 18.28 -11.75 14.48
N ASN A 153 19.47 -11.62 13.89
CA ASN A 153 20.09 -12.63 13.05
C ASN A 153 20.54 -13.79 13.95
N SER A 154 19.58 -14.48 14.57
CA SER A 154 19.82 -15.85 14.98
C SER A 154 19.91 -16.66 13.70
N ALA A 155 21.13 -16.93 13.23
CA ALA A 155 21.35 -17.88 12.16
C ALA A 155 20.56 -19.15 12.48
N GLN A 156 19.55 -19.46 11.67
CA GLN A 156 18.72 -20.63 11.91
C GLN A 156 19.59 -21.86 11.68
N GLN A 157 19.94 -22.55 12.75
CA GLN A 157 20.72 -23.77 12.66
C GLN A 157 19.84 -24.85 12.01
N LEU A 158 20.28 -25.33 10.85
CA LEU A 158 19.59 -26.41 10.14
C LEU A 158 20.07 -27.75 10.70
N GLU A 159 19.14 -28.49 11.30
CA GLU A 159 19.38 -29.88 11.68
C GLU A 159 19.12 -30.78 10.47
N LEU A 160 20.19 -31.13 9.76
CA LEU A 160 20.14 -32.10 8.67
C LEU A 160 20.34 -33.50 9.21
N LYS A 161 19.60 -34.46 8.67
CA LYS A 161 19.82 -35.87 8.96
C LYS A 161 21.16 -36.31 8.37
N THR A 162 21.95 -37.02 9.15
CA THR A 162 23.19 -37.64 8.67
C THR A 162 22.85 -38.72 7.64
N VAL A 163 23.49 -38.68 6.48
CA VAL A 163 23.42 -39.77 5.50
C VAL A 163 24.31 -40.90 6.00
N GLU A 164 23.69 -41.89 6.64
CA GLU A 164 24.42 -43.05 7.14
C GLU A 164 24.91 -43.95 5.99
N LYS A 165 26.05 -44.61 6.21
CA LYS A 165 26.53 -45.66 5.31
C LYS A 165 25.56 -46.84 5.37
N TYR A 166 24.82 -47.07 4.29
CA TYR A 166 23.95 -48.22 4.21
C TYR A 166 24.79 -49.49 3.97
N LEU A 167 24.85 -50.37 4.97
CA LEU A 167 25.49 -51.68 4.83
C LEU A 167 24.53 -52.63 4.12
N LEU A 168 25.04 -53.34 3.11
CA LEU A 168 24.28 -54.41 2.46
C LEU A 168 23.91 -55.46 3.51
N ARG A 169 22.66 -55.92 3.47
CA ARG A 169 22.18 -56.98 4.37
C ARG A 169 22.78 -58.31 3.93
N GLU A 170 23.93 -58.63 4.50
CA GLU A 170 24.71 -59.83 4.20
C GLU A 170 23.87 -61.10 4.25
N GLU A 171 23.01 -61.24 5.27
CA GLU A 171 22.12 -62.39 5.41
C GLU A 171 21.13 -62.51 4.24
N THR A 172 20.50 -61.41 3.84
CA THR A 172 19.54 -61.42 2.73
C THR A 172 20.23 -61.68 1.39
N LEU A 173 21.38 -61.06 1.15
CA LEU A 173 22.16 -61.29 -0.06
C LEU A 173 22.64 -62.75 -0.13
N THR A 174 23.11 -63.30 0.98
CA THR A 174 23.55 -64.70 1.08
C THR A 174 22.41 -65.65 0.72
N LYS A 175 21.21 -65.45 1.27
CA LYS A 175 20.03 -66.27 0.93
C LYS A 175 19.68 -66.24 -0.56
N TYR A 176 19.78 -65.07 -1.20
CA TYR A 176 19.54 -64.98 -2.65
C TYR A 176 20.62 -65.68 -3.47
N LEU A 177 21.89 -65.64 -3.02
CA LEU A 177 22.99 -66.33 -3.69
C LEU A 177 22.93 -67.85 -3.47
N GLU A 178 22.49 -68.31 -2.30
CA GLU A 178 22.21 -69.72 -2.03
C GLU A 178 21.11 -70.25 -2.97
N ASP A 179 19.99 -69.53 -3.08
CA ASP A 179 18.91 -69.90 -3.99
C ASP A 179 19.31 -69.78 -5.46
N ALA A 180 20.25 -68.91 -5.81
CA ALA A 180 20.81 -68.88 -7.17
C ALA A 180 21.72 -70.09 -7.43
N ALA A 181 22.44 -70.57 -6.41
CA ALA A 181 23.43 -71.64 -6.53
C ALA A 181 22.81 -73.04 -6.65
N GLY A 182 21.59 -73.27 -6.18
CA GLY A 182 20.90 -74.54 -6.36
C GLY A 182 19.50 -74.61 -5.72
N PRO A 183 18.85 -75.79 -5.73
CA PRO A 183 17.45 -75.95 -5.32
C PRO A 183 17.19 -75.72 -3.83
N GLN A 184 18.23 -75.80 -3.01
CA GLN A 184 18.16 -75.69 -1.55
C GLN A 184 19.42 -74.99 -1.03
N GLY A 185 19.26 -74.13 -0.01
CA GLY A 185 20.36 -73.47 0.68
C GLY A 185 20.96 -74.32 1.80
N LYS A 186 21.75 -73.67 2.67
CA LYS A 186 22.43 -74.33 3.81
C LYS A 186 21.47 -75.00 4.80
N SER A 187 20.24 -74.53 4.87
CA SER A 187 19.17 -75.05 5.72
C SER A 187 18.48 -76.30 5.16
N GLY A 188 18.83 -76.75 3.94
CA GLY A 188 18.17 -77.87 3.26
C GLY A 188 16.79 -77.52 2.68
N ALA A 189 16.44 -76.23 2.64
CA ALA A 189 15.21 -75.72 2.01
C ALA A 189 15.54 -74.51 1.13
N ALA A 190 14.63 -74.17 0.22
CA ALA A 190 14.71 -72.92 -0.54
C ALA A 190 14.45 -71.72 0.39
N ASN A 191 15.18 -70.62 0.20
CA ASN A 191 14.98 -69.39 0.98
C ASN A 191 13.81 -68.55 0.43
N PHE A 192 13.52 -68.63 -0.87
CA PHE A 192 12.49 -67.86 -1.58
C PHE A 192 11.75 -68.70 -2.63
N ASP A 193 10.64 -68.14 -3.12
CA ASP A 193 9.84 -68.73 -4.19
C ASP A 193 10.63 -68.70 -5.51
N SER A 194 11.15 -69.86 -5.93
CA SER A 194 11.97 -70.09 -7.13
C SER A 194 13.50 -70.06 -6.90
N PRO A 195 14.08 -71.06 -6.22
CA PRO A 195 15.51 -71.33 -6.28
C PRO A 195 15.90 -71.86 -7.68
N ASN A 196 17.19 -71.96 -7.96
CA ASN A 196 17.72 -72.58 -9.16
C ASN A 196 17.41 -74.08 -9.11
N PRO A 197 16.65 -74.65 -10.07
CA PRO A 197 16.26 -76.06 -10.02
C PRO A 197 17.42 -77.01 -10.32
N TYR A 198 18.58 -76.49 -10.74
CA TYR A 198 19.74 -77.27 -11.14
C TYR A 198 20.89 -77.09 -10.15
N TRP A 199 21.69 -78.14 -9.97
CA TRP A 199 22.97 -78.05 -9.25
C TRP A 199 24.11 -77.68 -10.22
N SER A 200 25.22 -77.16 -9.70
CA SER A 200 26.40 -76.79 -10.51
C SER A 200 27.02 -77.94 -11.31
N SER A 201 26.72 -79.20 -10.92
CA SER A 201 27.06 -80.38 -11.70
C SER A 201 26.33 -80.47 -13.06
N GLN A 202 25.22 -79.73 -13.23
CA GLN A 202 24.43 -79.63 -14.47
C GLN A 202 24.74 -78.31 -15.20
N GLN A 203 26.01 -78.18 -15.58
CA GLN A 203 26.70 -76.93 -15.94
C GLN A 203 25.91 -76.00 -16.88
N THR A 204 25.41 -76.51 -18.01
CA THR A 204 24.70 -75.69 -19.02
C THR A 204 23.42 -75.06 -18.45
N HIS A 205 22.55 -75.87 -17.87
CA HIS A 205 21.26 -75.40 -17.35
C HIS A 205 21.42 -74.57 -16.06
N TRP A 206 22.35 -74.97 -15.20
CA TRP A 206 22.68 -74.21 -14.00
C TRP A 206 23.15 -72.79 -14.33
N SER A 207 24.04 -72.64 -15.31
CA SER A 207 24.61 -71.33 -15.67
C SER A 207 23.56 -70.34 -16.17
N TYR A 208 22.55 -70.83 -16.90
CA TYR A 208 21.46 -69.99 -17.42
C TYR A 208 20.51 -69.52 -16.32
N GLU A 209 20.29 -70.34 -15.29
CA GLU A 209 19.40 -70.00 -14.17
C GLU A 209 20.12 -69.23 -13.05
N PHE A 210 21.42 -69.45 -12.86
CA PHE A 210 22.21 -68.81 -11.81
C PHE A 210 22.29 -67.29 -12.01
N ALA A 211 22.72 -66.84 -13.20
CA ALA A 211 22.97 -65.43 -13.47
C ALA A 211 21.75 -64.51 -13.22
N PRO A 212 20.54 -64.78 -13.75
CA PRO A 212 19.38 -63.91 -13.49
C PRO A 212 18.95 -63.93 -12.01
N ARG A 213 19.08 -65.06 -11.31
CA ARG A 213 18.70 -65.19 -9.89
C ARG A 213 19.69 -64.49 -8.96
N ALA A 214 20.98 -64.65 -9.19
CA ALA A 214 22.03 -63.92 -8.46
C ALA A 214 21.92 -62.41 -8.70
N SER A 215 21.70 -62.01 -9.96
CA SER A 215 21.51 -60.59 -10.32
C SER A 215 20.26 -59.99 -9.66
N LYS A 216 19.17 -60.76 -9.50
CA LYS A 216 17.97 -60.34 -8.76
C LYS A 216 18.30 -60.04 -7.29
N GLY A 217 19.07 -60.91 -6.63
CA GLY A 217 19.50 -60.72 -5.24
C GLY A 217 20.39 -59.50 -5.03
N ILE A 218 21.37 -59.30 -5.93
CA ILE A 218 22.25 -58.13 -5.93
C ILE A 218 21.43 -56.86 -6.14
N LYS A 219 20.60 -56.83 -7.18
CA LYS A 219 19.73 -55.67 -7.49
C LYS A 219 18.83 -55.33 -6.32
N PHE A 220 18.18 -56.31 -5.69
CA PHE A 220 17.31 -56.09 -4.55
C PHE A 220 18.02 -55.39 -3.39
N ASN A 221 19.22 -55.86 -3.01
CA ASN A 221 19.99 -55.30 -1.90
C ASN A 221 20.57 -53.91 -2.23
N VAL A 222 21.04 -53.71 -3.46
CA VAL A 222 21.56 -52.41 -3.91
C VAL A 222 20.44 -51.37 -4.02
N ASP A 223 19.30 -51.72 -4.63
CA ASP A 223 18.14 -50.83 -4.77
C ASP A 223 17.59 -50.42 -3.39
N ALA A 224 17.54 -51.35 -2.43
CA ALA A 224 17.12 -51.04 -1.05
C ALA A 224 18.06 -50.03 -0.38
N SER A 225 19.37 -50.17 -0.61
CA SER A 225 20.40 -49.27 -0.06
C SER A 225 20.30 -47.88 -0.67
N LEU A 226 20.19 -47.80 -2.00
CA LEU A 226 20.04 -46.54 -2.73
C LEU A 226 18.73 -45.83 -2.37
N LYS A 227 17.63 -46.58 -2.18
CA LYS A 227 16.34 -46.01 -1.77
C LYS A 227 16.41 -45.40 -0.37
N ALA A 228 17.11 -46.02 0.57
CA ALA A 228 17.31 -45.46 1.90
C ALA A 228 18.10 -44.13 1.86
N ILE A 229 19.21 -44.10 1.09
CA ILE A 229 20.01 -42.89 0.89
C ILE A 229 19.17 -41.79 0.22
N ALA A 230 18.45 -42.13 -0.86
CA ALA A 230 17.60 -41.19 -1.58
C ALA A 230 16.50 -40.59 -0.69
N ASN A 231 15.90 -41.39 0.20
CA ASN A 231 14.92 -40.89 1.17
C ASN A 231 15.54 -39.85 2.10
N THR A 232 16.69 -40.12 2.70
CA THR A 232 17.36 -39.16 3.60
C THR A 232 17.76 -37.88 2.88
N VAL A 233 18.25 -37.98 1.64
CA VAL A 233 18.59 -36.81 0.83
C VAL A 233 17.35 -35.98 0.49
N ASN A 234 16.23 -36.62 0.12
CA ASN A 234 14.98 -35.92 -0.17
C ASN A 234 14.43 -35.21 1.07
N GLU A 235 14.45 -35.88 2.24
CA GLU A 235 14.04 -35.27 3.50
C GLU A 235 14.91 -34.05 3.86
N ASN A 236 16.23 -34.14 3.70
CA ASN A 236 17.13 -33.00 3.90
C ASN A 236 16.84 -31.86 2.90
N ASN A 237 16.55 -32.20 1.64
CA ASN A 237 16.20 -31.21 0.62
C ASN A 237 14.88 -30.49 0.98
N GLU A 238 13.88 -31.20 1.51
CA GLU A 238 12.65 -30.57 2.01
C GLU A 238 12.91 -29.63 3.19
N VAL A 239 13.79 -30.00 4.12
CA VAL A 239 14.20 -29.13 5.25
C VAL A 239 14.88 -27.87 4.73
N ILE A 240 15.79 -28.01 3.76
CA ILE A 240 16.49 -26.88 3.12
C ILE A 240 15.50 -25.98 2.37
N GLN A 241 14.61 -26.55 1.56
CA GLN A 241 13.61 -25.78 0.81
C GLN A 241 12.65 -25.05 1.74
N LYS A 242 12.19 -25.69 2.83
CA LYS A 242 11.37 -25.03 3.85
C LYS A 242 12.13 -23.87 4.50
N ALA A 243 13.39 -24.05 4.85
CA ALA A 243 14.21 -23.00 5.44
C ALA A 243 14.43 -21.82 4.48
N ILE A 244 14.71 -22.09 3.21
CA ILE A 244 14.86 -21.05 2.17
C ILE A 244 13.52 -20.32 1.95
N ASN A 245 12.40 -21.04 1.94
CA ASN A 245 11.08 -20.42 1.74
C ASN A 245 10.56 -19.70 2.99
N SER A 246 10.93 -20.14 4.20
CA SER A 246 10.57 -19.48 5.46
C SER A 246 11.45 -18.28 5.75
N ASN A 247 12.73 -18.35 5.38
CA ASN A 247 13.63 -17.21 5.36
C ASN A 247 13.35 -16.40 4.10
N SER A 248 12.40 -15.48 4.18
CA SER A 248 12.22 -14.36 3.24
C SER A 248 13.43 -13.39 3.24
N LEU A 249 14.62 -13.93 3.02
CA LEU A 249 15.92 -13.25 2.96
C LEU A 249 16.00 -12.23 1.82
N THR A 250 15.05 -12.20 0.90
CA THR A 250 15.00 -11.20 -0.17
C THR A 250 14.01 -10.08 0.17
N GLY A 251 12.77 -10.40 0.51
CA GLY A 251 11.75 -9.37 0.74
C GLY A 251 12.03 -8.42 1.92
N SER A 252 12.49 -8.95 3.06
CA SER A 252 12.69 -8.13 4.26
C SER A 252 14.03 -7.38 4.31
N GLU A 253 15.06 -7.90 3.64
CA GLU A 253 16.39 -7.28 3.55
C GLU A 253 16.38 -6.15 2.52
N ASP A 254 15.76 -6.38 1.34
CA ASP A 254 15.59 -5.37 0.29
C ASP A 254 14.73 -4.18 0.77
N GLU A 255 13.66 -4.46 1.53
CA GLU A 255 12.83 -3.40 2.10
C GLU A 255 13.59 -2.57 3.15
N LYS A 256 14.37 -3.22 4.02
CA LYS A 256 15.25 -2.52 4.97
C LYS A 256 16.29 -1.67 4.27
N GLN A 257 16.93 -2.20 3.24
CA GLN A 257 17.92 -1.47 2.46
C GLN A 257 17.29 -0.28 1.74
N ARG A 258 16.08 -0.44 1.20
CA ARG A 258 15.29 0.67 0.61
C ARG A 258 14.98 1.75 1.65
N ILE A 259 14.56 1.38 2.86
CA ILE A 259 14.27 2.35 3.94
C ILE A 259 15.54 3.07 4.40
N LEU A 260 16.66 2.35 4.54
CA LEU A 260 17.96 2.93 4.87
C LEU A 260 18.45 3.90 3.79
N ALA A 261 18.31 3.51 2.52
CA ALA A 261 18.63 4.37 1.37
C ALA A 261 17.77 5.63 1.37
N LEU A 262 16.45 5.51 1.57
CA LEU A 262 15.52 6.64 1.65
C LEU A 262 15.91 7.61 2.78
N ARG A 263 16.16 7.12 3.99
CA ARG A 263 16.57 7.96 5.12
C ARG A 263 17.90 8.67 4.85
N SER A 264 18.85 7.98 4.23
CA SER A 264 20.15 8.55 3.84
C SER A 264 19.99 9.61 2.76
N GLN A 265 19.14 9.37 1.76
CA GLN A 265 18.80 10.32 0.71
C GLN A 265 18.14 11.58 1.29
N LEU A 266 17.23 11.45 2.26
CA LEU A 266 16.60 12.60 2.91
C LEU A 266 17.58 13.45 3.71
N LEU A 267 18.52 12.82 4.40
CA LEU A 267 19.61 13.53 5.09
C LEU A 267 20.52 14.25 4.09
N TRP A 268 20.87 13.58 2.98
CA TRP A 268 21.66 14.17 1.92
C TRP A 268 20.95 15.35 1.27
N TRP A 269 19.68 15.20 0.89
CA TRP A 269 18.85 16.26 0.32
C TRP A 269 18.79 17.49 1.23
N LYS A 270 18.55 17.29 2.53
CA LYS A 270 18.53 18.37 3.52
C LYS A 270 19.89 19.08 3.63
N GLU A 271 20.99 18.33 3.68
CA GLU A 271 22.33 18.89 3.91
C GLU A 271 22.91 19.54 2.65
N ALA A 272 22.69 18.94 1.49
CA ALA A 272 23.07 19.52 0.21
C ALA A 272 22.28 20.81 -0.08
N GLY A 273 21.04 20.91 0.42
CA GLY A 273 20.20 22.08 0.25
C GLY A 273 19.97 22.43 -1.22
N TYR A 274 19.94 21.42 -2.09
CA TYR A 274 19.93 21.55 -3.54
C TYR A 274 18.64 20.98 -4.13
N SER A 275 18.10 21.70 -5.12
CA SER A 275 16.90 21.35 -5.87
C SER A 275 17.27 20.80 -7.24
N ASP A 276 16.99 19.52 -7.45
CA ASP A 276 17.20 18.85 -8.75
C ASP A 276 16.32 19.46 -9.86
N SER A 277 15.15 20.00 -9.51
CA SER A 277 14.21 20.60 -10.46
C SER A 277 14.58 22.01 -10.93
N THR A 278 15.38 22.74 -10.14
CA THR A 278 15.85 24.10 -10.50
C THR A 278 17.34 24.20 -10.80
N ASP A 279 18.12 23.15 -10.55
CA ASP A 279 19.59 23.13 -10.62
C ASP A 279 20.23 24.25 -9.76
N LYS A 280 19.68 24.49 -8.56
CA LYS A 280 20.11 25.56 -7.66
C LYS A 280 20.03 25.15 -6.19
N ALA A 281 20.77 25.84 -5.34
CA ALA A 281 20.55 25.74 -3.91
C ALA A 281 19.23 26.41 -3.51
N TYR A 282 18.50 25.86 -2.54
CA TYR A 282 17.20 26.39 -2.11
C TYR A 282 17.28 27.83 -1.57
N ASP A 283 18.42 28.24 -1.02
CA ASP A 283 18.64 29.61 -0.55
C ASP A 283 18.95 30.62 -1.67
N GLU A 284 19.22 30.13 -2.88
CA GLU A 284 19.35 30.93 -4.12
C GLU A 284 18.00 31.12 -4.83
N ILE A 285 16.98 30.34 -4.48
CA ILE A 285 15.62 30.47 -5.00
C ILE A 285 14.92 31.62 -4.28
N ASN A 286 14.04 32.33 -4.98
CA ASN A 286 13.19 33.35 -4.36
C ASN A 286 12.47 32.77 -3.14
N SER A 287 12.70 33.34 -1.96
CA SER A 287 12.17 32.82 -0.69
C SER A 287 10.65 32.68 -0.68
N ARG A 288 9.94 33.47 -1.50
CA ARG A 288 8.48 33.46 -1.61
C ARG A 288 7.92 32.28 -2.42
N THR A 289 8.72 31.69 -3.31
CA THR A 289 8.32 30.54 -4.15
C THR A 289 9.11 29.27 -3.84
N MET A 290 10.23 29.39 -3.11
CA MET A 290 11.07 28.28 -2.67
C MET A 290 10.27 27.19 -1.96
N GLY A 291 9.25 27.54 -1.16
CA GLY A 291 8.39 26.57 -0.48
C GLY A 291 7.64 25.62 -1.43
N LEU A 292 7.23 26.11 -2.60
CA LEU A 292 6.56 25.30 -3.63
C LEU A 292 7.54 24.32 -4.29
N VAL A 293 8.74 24.79 -4.63
CA VAL A 293 9.82 23.97 -5.20
C VAL A 293 10.25 22.88 -4.21
N LEU A 294 10.48 23.27 -2.95
CA LEU A 294 10.85 22.36 -1.88
C LEU A 294 9.79 21.27 -1.67
N ALA A 295 8.50 21.63 -1.68
CA ALA A 295 7.41 20.68 -1.56
C ALA A 295 7.33 19.71 -2.74
N CYS A 296 7.59 20.19 -3.96
CA CYS A 296 7.62 19.39 -5.18
C CYS A 296 8.74 18.34 -5.14
N ASP A 297 9.99 18.77 -4.92
CA ASP A 297 11.16 17.89 -4.84
C ASP A 297 11.00 16.85 -3.72
N TYR A 298 10.48 17.29 -2.57
CA TYR A 298 10.26 16.40 -1.43
C TYR A 298 9.18 15.34 -1.70
N ALA A 299 8.13 15.68 -2.45
CA ALA A 299 7.09 14.73 -2.85
C ALA A 299 7.60 13.63 -3.79
N GLU A 300 8.63 13.91 -4.60
CA GLU A 300 9.27 12.89 -5.44
C GLU A 300 10.02 11.85 -4.60
N ILE A 301 10.75 12.30 -3.57
CA ILE A 301 11.53 11.43 -2.67
C ILE A 301 10.61 10.58 -1.77
N ILE A 302 9.54 11.17 -1.21
CA ILE A 302 8.76 10.54 -0.15
C ILE A 302 7.71 9.55 -0.71
N PRO A 303 7.60 8.31 -0.17
CA PRO A 303 6.50 7.39 -0.49
C PRO A 303 5.15 7.94 -0.01
N THR A 304 4.06 7.46 -0.61
CA THR A 304 2.68 7.92 -0.28
C THR A 304 2.22 7.54 1.13
N ILE A 305 2.91 6.61 1.80
CA ILE A 305 2.68 6.24 3.20
C ILE A 305 3.97 6.52 3.97
N TYR A 306 3.89 7.40 4.97
CA TYR A 306 5.04 7.81 5.79
C TYR A 306 4.61 8.22 7.20
N PRO A 307 5.54 8.23 8.18
CA PRO A 307 5.25 8.66 9.55
C PRO A 307 5.21 10.19 9.64
N LYS A 308 4.32 10.73 10.47
CA LYS A 308 4.12 12.19 10.66
C LYS A 308 5.40 12.97 10.99
N SER A 309 6.45 12.32 11.50
CA SER A 309 7.77 12.95 11.68
C SER A 309 8.38 13.49 10.38
N VAL A 310 8.00 12.95 9.22
CA VAL A 310 8.40 13.42 7.89
C VAL A 310 7.81 14.80 7.56
N ASP A 311 6.61 15.12 8.03
CA ASP A 311 6.04 16.48 7.92
C ASP A 311 6.91 17.46 8.70
N TYR A 312 7.23 17.11 9.94
CA TYR A 312 8.10 17.93 10.79
C TYR A 312 9.51 18.08 10.20
N PHE A 313 10.06 17.03 9.56
CA PHE A 313 11.35 17.11 8.89
C PHE A 313 11.35 18.17 7.79
N LEU A 314 10.28 18.22 6.97
CA LEU A 314 10.11 19.25 5.94
C LEU A 314 9.99 20.64 6.55
N THR A 315 9.12 20.82 7.56
CA THR A 315 8.95 22.09 8.27
C THR A 315 10.28 22.62 8.83
N HIS A 316 11.08 21.76 9.47
CA HIS A 316 12.36 22.16 10.04
C HIS A 316 13.40 22.44 8.96
N THR A 317 13.39 21.71 7.85
CA THR A 317 14.28 21.96 6.71
C THR A 317 14.00 23.32 6.10
N TYR A 318 12.73 23.63 5.83
CA TYR A 318 12.30 24.94 5.35
C TYR A 318 12.72 26.09 6.28
N LYS A 319 12.47 25.93 7.59
CA LYS A 319 12.87 26.94 8.60
C LYS A 319 14.37 27.15 8.67
N ASN A 320 15.17 26.08 8.56
CA ASN A 320 16.62 26.17 8.59
C ASN A 320 17.16 26.96 7.40
N ILE A 321 16.63 26.72 6.19
CA ILE A 321 16.98 27.47 4.99
C ILE A 321 16.68 28.96 5.19
N LEU A 322 15.52 29.30 5.74
CA LEU A 322 15.13 30.68 6.06
C LEU A 322 15.77 31.27 7.32
N LYS A 323 16.69 30.55 7.98
CA LYS A 323 17.34 30.99 9.24
C LYS A 323 16.31 31.36 10.32
N ASN A 324 15.26 30.55 10.46
CA ASN A 324 14.13 30.70 11.39
C ASN A 324 13.28 31.97 11.23
N LYS A 325 13.22 32.55 10.03
CA LYS A 325 12.39 33.73 9.72
C LYS A 325 11.03 33.40 9.11
N SER A 326 10.56 32.16 9.21
CA SER A 326 9.25 31.75 8.70
C SER A 326 8.15 32.57 9.37
N GLY A 327 7.35 33.25 8.55
CA GLY A 327 6.27 34.12 8.99
C GLY A 327 4.88 33.58 8.65
N GLU A 328 3.91 34.48 8.75
CA GLU A 328 2.59 34.32 8.14
C GLU A 328 2.62 34.96 6.75
N VAL A 329 1.97 34.31 5.79
CA VAL A 329 1.79 34.79 4.43
C VAL A 329 0.31 34.83 4.12
N ASN A 330 -0.10 35.91 3.48
CA ASN A 330 -1.44 36.04 2.94
C ASN A 330 -1.53 35.25 1.62
N LEU A 331 -2.59 34.46 1.41
CA LEU A 331 -2.70 33.64 0.19
C LEU A 331 -2.65 34.49 -1.09
N LYS A 332 -3.24 35.69 -1.09
CA LYS A 332 -3.13 36.62 -2.21
C LYS A 332 -1.68 36.98 -2.54
N GLU A 333 -0.90 37.35 -1.52
CA GLU A 333 0.53 37.67 -1.67
C GLU A 333 1.30 36.45 -2.18
N PHE A 334 0.99 35.25 -1.68
CA PHE A 334 1.58 34.01 -2.17
C PHE A 334 1.31 33.78 -3.66
N PHE A 335 0.06 33.94 -4.11
CA PHE A 335 -0.32 33.78 -5.52
C PHE A 335 0.27 34.86 -6.42
N ASP A 336 0.33 36.12 -5.96
CA ASP A 336 1.01 37.20 -6.68
C ASP A 336 2.50 36.86 -6.90
N ASN A 337 3.16 36.32 -5.88
CA ASN A 337 4.57 35.90 -5.98
C ASN A 337 4.77 34.73 -6.95
N ILE A 338 3.83 33.77 -7.00
CA ILE A 338 3.82 32.69 -7.98
C ILE A 338 3.72 33.25 -9.39
N LYS A 339 2.74 34.14 -9.63
CA LYS A 339 2.52 34.75 -10.95
C LYS A 339 3.73 35.56 -11.42
N ASN A 340 4.38 36.28 -10.50
CA ASN A 340 5.61 37.03 -10.81
C ASN A 340 6.84 36.13 -11.06
N SER A 341 6.76 34.84 -10.76
CA SER A 341 7.84 33.86 -10.93
C SER A 341 7.50 32.78 -11.96
N GLU A 342 6.53 33.03 -12.84
CA GLU A 342 5.99 32.07 -13.82
C GLU A 342 7.10 31.41 -14.66
N ASP A 343 8.02 32.19 -15.22
CA ASP A 343 9.12 31.69 -16.07
C ASP A 343 10.03 30.69 -15.34
N GLN A 344 10.21 30.87 -14.03
CA GLN A 344 11.03 29.96 -13.21
C GLN A 344 10.24 28.70 -12.84
N LEU A 345 8.97 28.84 -12.47
CA LEU A 345 8.15 27.77 -11.94
C LEU A 345 7.59 26.82 -13.02
N ASN A 346 7.33 27.32 -14.22
CA ASN A 346 6.86 26.49 -15.34
C ASN A 346 7.85 25.39 -15.75
N ASN A 347 9.15 25.59 -15.48
CA ASN A 347 10.18 24.58 -15.76
C ASN A 347 10.34 23.53 -14.63
N VAL A 348 9.83 23.85 -13.44
CA VAL A 348 10.00 23.04 -12.22
C VAL A 348 8.81 22.12 -12.02
N ILE A 349 7.62 22.67 -12.22
CA ILE A 349 6.38 21.96 -11.97
C ILE A 349 6.10 21.13 -13.21
N PRO A 350 6.11 19.78 -13.11
CA PRO A 350 5.96 18.93 -14.27
C PRO A 350 4.61 19.20 -14.93
N ASP A 351 4.62 19.26 -16.27
CA ASP A 351 3.43 19.25 -17.13
C ASP A 351 2.69 17.94 -16.93
N THR A 352 1.96 17.90 -15.83
CA THR A 352 1.21 16.75 -15.42
C THR A 352 -0.24 17.01 -15.72
N ASP A 353 -0.94 15.94 -16.06
CA ASP A 353 -2.38 15.92 -16.26
C ASP A 353 -3.03 16.42 -14.96
N LEU A 354 -3.29 17.72 -14.95
CA LEU A 354 -4.14 18.35 -13.97
C LEU A 354 -5.43 17.55 -13.95
N ILE A 355 -5.84 17.13 -12.76
CA ILE A 355 -7.21 16.66 -12.61
C ILE A 355 -8.03 17.94 -12.48
N ASP A 356 -8.40 18.51 -13.62
CA ASP A 356 -8.98 19.85 -13.75
C ASP A 356 -10.16 20.11 -12.81
N GLU A 357 -10.84 19.06 -12.38
CA GLU A 357 -12.04 19.10 -11.54
C GLU A 357 -11.74 19.16 -10.03
N LEU A 358 -10.51 18.92 -9.55
CA LEU A 358 -10.25 18.91 -8.10
C LEU A 358 -10.11 20.32 -7.52
N PRO A 359 -10.95 20.72 -6.54
CA PRO A 359 -10.89 22.04 -5.91
C PRO A 359 -9.84 22.08 -4.78
N ASN A 360 -8.56 21.91 -5.13
CA ASN A 360 -7.43 21.98 -4.18
C ASN A 360 -6.48 23.14 -4.50
N LEU A 361 -5.58 23.43 -3.56
CA LEU A 361 -4.68 24.58 -3.64
C LEU A 361 -3.65 24.41 -4.76
N LEU A 362 -3.08 23.23 -4.92
CA LEU A 362 -2.07 22.97 -5.95
C LEU A 362 -2.64 23.10 -7.38
N ASN A 363 -3.85 22.60 -7.64
CA ASN A 363 -4.51 22.78 -8.92
C ASN A 363 -4.76 24.26 -9.22
N PHE A 364 -5.15 25.04 -8.22
CA PHE A 364 -5.28 26.49 -8.37
C PHE A 364 -3.94 27.12 -8.76
N VAL A 365 -2.85 26.77 -8.07
CA VAL A 365 -1.48 27.24 -8.40
C VAL A 365 -1.10 26.90 -9.84
N PHE A 366 -1.38 25.68 -10.31
CA PHE A 366 -1.03 25.27 -11.68
C PHE A 366 -1.87 26.00 -12.74
N LYS A 367 -3.17 26.15 -12.52
CA LYS A 367 -4.04 26.92 -13.42
C LYS A 367 -3.65 28.39 -13.47
N LEU A 368 -3.25 28.95 -12.32
CA LEU A 368 -2.75 30.33 -12.22
C LEU A 368 -1.46 30.52 -13.02
N LEU A 369 -0.48 29.62 -12.86
CA LEU A 369 0.78 29.63 -13.62
C LEU A 369 0.59 29.50 -15.13
N ARG A 370 -0.48 28.83 -15.56
CA ARG A 370 -0.84 28.67 -16.97
C ARG A 370 -1.73 29.80 -17.51
N ASN A 371 -1.92 30.86 -16.72
CA ASN A 371 -2.79 32.00 -17.06
C ASN A 371 -4.23 31.58 -17.43
N GLN A 372 -4.74 30.49 -16.84
CA GLN A 372 -6.11 29.98 -17.09
C GLN A 372 -7.16 30.59 -16.16
N ILE A 373 -6.73 31.10 -15.00
CA ILE A 373 -7.58 31.65 -13.95
C ILE A 373 -6.93 32.89 -13.32
N ASP A 374 -7.72 33.65 -12.57
CA ASP A 374 -7.26 34.81 -11.80
C ASP A 374 -7.28 34.53 -10.28
N ILE A 375 -6.50 35.30 -9.51
CA ILE A 375 -6.40 35.21 -8.05
C ILE A 375 -7.78 35.37 -7.38
N SER A 376 -8.63 36.23 -7.93
CA SER A 376 -10.00 36.46 -7.46
C SER A 376 -10.90 35.22 -7.44
N GLN A 377 -10.53 34.16 -8.17
CA GLN A 377 -11.29 32.90 -8.26
C GLN A 377 -10.88 31.88 -7.20
N VAL A 378 -9.94 32.18 -6.29
CA VAL A 378 -9.48 31.20 -5.28
C VAL A 378 -10.61 30.71 -4.38
N MET A 379 -11.51 31.60 -3.96
CA MET A 379 -12.65 31.22 -3.12
C MET A 379 -13.60 30.28 -3.86
N GLU A 380 -13.87 30.55 -5.13
CA GLU A 380 -14.73 29.72 -5.97
C GLU A 380 -14.12 28.32 -6.20
N LEU A 381 -12.81 28.26 -6.48
CA LEU A 381 -12.15 27.03 -6.91
C LEU A 381 -11.57 26.20 -5.77
N THR A 382 -11.37 26.77 -4.58
CA THR A 382 -10.80 26.05 -3.43
C THR A 382 -11.70 26.13 -2.19
N GLY A 383 -12.66 27.05 -2.15
CA GLY A 383 -13.46 27.35 -0.96
C GLY A 383 -12.68 28.03 0.16
N ILE A 384 -11.54 28.66 -0.16
CA ILE A 384 -10.69 29.40 0.79
C ILE A 384 -10.60 30.87 0.34
N PRO A 385 -10.86 31.84 1.22
CA PRO A 385 -10.71 33.26 0.90
C PRO A 385 -9.27 33.65 0.55
N GLU A 386 -9.09 34.58 -0.39
CA GLU A 386 -7.76 35.09 -0.79
C GLU A 386 -7.01 35.80 0.34
N ASP A 387 -7.74 36.39 1.29
CA ASP A 387 -7.21 37.11 2.44
C ASP A 387 -6.82 36.18 3.61
N THR A 388 -6.96 34.87 3.44
CA THR A 388 -6.59 33.89 4.47
C THR A 388 -5.10 33.98 4.79
N GLU A 389 -4.78 34.17 6.06
CA GLU A 389 -3.42 34.10 6.58
C GLU A 389 -3.04 32.64 6.89
N VAL A 390 -1.88 32.22 6.39
CA VAL A 390 -1.35 30.87 6.61
C VAL A 390 0.11 31.00 7.00
N LYS A 391 0.57 30.18 7.96
CA LYS A 391 2.01 30.11 8.25
C LYS A 391 2.73 29.51 7.05
N GLU A 392 3.84 30.12 6.65
CA GLU A 392 4.59 29.70 5.46
C GLU A 392 5.02 28.22 5.55
N ASP A 393 5.46 27.77 6.72
CA ASP A 393 5.88 26.39 6.95
C ASP A 393 4.71 25.37 6.91
N GLU A 394 3.52 25.76 7.35
CA GLU A 394 2.29 24.98 7.19
C GLU A 394 1.84 24.93 5.71
N LEU A 395 2.02 26.02 4.97
CA LEU A 395 1.72 26.10 3.54
C LEU A 395 2.62 25.18 2.72
N VAL A 396 3.91 25.11 3.02
CA VAL A 396 4.84 24.16 2.38
C VAL A 396 4.39 22.72 2.59
N VAL A 397 4.04 22.36 3.82
CA VAL A 397 3.53 21.03 4.15
C VAL A 397 2.19 20.75 3.46
N TRP A 398 1.34 21.77 3.31
CA TRP A 398 0.10 21.64 2.55
C TRP A 398 0.38 21.30 1.08
N LEU A 399 1.19 22.10 0.39
CA LEU A 399 1.55 21.86 -1.01
C LEU A 399 2.16 20.47 -1.20
N PHE A 400 3.02 20.04 -0.27
CA PHE A 400 3.58 18.69 -0.26
C PHE A 400 2.48 17.60 -0.21
N HIS A 401 1.46 17.76 0.65
CA HIS A 401 0.33 16.83 0.69
C HIS A 401 -0.48 16.83 -0.61
N ASP A 402 -0.67 17.98 -1.25
CA ASP A 402 -1.37 18.06 -2.53
C ASP A 402 -0.55 17.37 -3.65
N PHE A 403 0.78 17.50 -3.66
CA PHE A 403 1.64 16.73 -4.56
C PHE A 403 1.55 15.22 -4.29
N LEU A 404 1.49 14.80 -3.03
CA LEU A 404 1.29 13.41 -2.69
C LEU A 404 -0.09 12.89 -3.08
N LEU A 405 -1.13 13.71 -3.02
CA LEU A 405 -2.44 13.37 -3.58
C LEU A 405 -2.28 13.06 -5.07
N LEU A 406 -1.64 13.94 -5.86
CA LEU A 406 -1.37 13.67 -7.28
C LEU A 406 -0.59 12.36 -7.49
N LYS A 407 0.41 12.08 -6.64
CA LYS A 407 1.18 10.82 -6.67
C LYS A 407 0.30 9.60 -6.43
N VAL A 408 -0.59 9.63 -5.45
CA VAL A 408 -1.56 8.54 -5.15
C VAL A 408 -2.53 8.34 -6.32
N LEU A 409 -2.99 9.43 -6.93
CA LEU A 409 -3.97 9.38 -8.04
C LEU A 409 -3.38 8.79 -9.32
N ARG A 410 -2.06 8.82 -9.50
CA ARG A 410 -1.35 8.20 -10.65
C ARG A 410 -1.03 6.72 -10.47
N GLN A 411 -1.08 6.21 -9.25
CA GLN A 411 -0.82 4.79 -8.96
C GLN A 411 -2.08 4.00 -9.36
N ASN A 412 -2.01 3.24 -10.46
CA ASN A 412 -3.09 2.35 -10.93
C ASN A 412 -3.37 1.23 -9.94
#